data_AF-A0A2E8E0G3-F1
#
_entry.id   AF-A0A2E8E0G3-F1
#
_cell.length_a   1.000
_cell.length_b   1.000
_cell.length_c   1.000
_cell.angle_alpha   90.00
_cell.angle_beta   90.00
_cell.angle_gamma   90.00
#
_symmetry.space_group_name_H-M   'P 1'
#
loop_
_entity.id
_entity.type
_entity.pdbx_description
1 polymer ?
#
loop_
_entity_poly.entity_id
_entity_poly.type
_entity_poly.pdbx_seq_one_letter_code
_entity_poly.pdbx_strand_id
1 'polypeptide(L)'
;MFVHRRNLHSSSHLIKKYHNKNHLAEPMTKSHTNLAKIVHWSFILLYLYGIFKQVNDLDDLEDKELLVFEIIFASIFLIIVILRYSYMRRFKNFLGAREPVHIVHYYFARSVHKAMYACFILLPLTGLMIAGLYSQGYTTNATPDEGQTVMDLVLDLHGAVADLSYMLILLHIAAAIYSRVKGEGVWSSMVPILKEKEPTSNKIITHISNLENQFYDKIQNLFPSKKQ
;
A
#
# COMPACT_ATOMS: atom_id res chain seq x y z
N MET A 1 -54.33 49.35 26.38
CA MET A 1 -54.01 47.96 25.99
C MET A 1 -53.70 47.97 24.49
N PHE A 2 -52.42 48.14 24.14
CA PHE A 2 -51.94 48.23 22.74
C PHE A 2 -51.52 46.84 22.27
N VAL A 3 -52.12 46.32 21.19
CA VAL A 3 -51.66 45.10 20.50
C VAL A 3 -51.05 45.50 19.17
N HIS A 4 -49.74 45.27 19.04
CA HIS A 4 -48.96 45.56 17.84
C HIS A 4 -48.98 44.33 16.90
N ARG A 5 -49.64 44.43 15.75
CA ARG A 5 -49.51 43.46 14.64
C ARG A 5 -48.13 43.62 14.01
N ARG A 6 -47.31 42.57 14.03
CA ARG A 6 -46.09 42.50 13.19
C ARG A 6 -46.36 41.69 11.92
N ASN A 7 -45.99 42.32 10.80
CA ASN A 7 -46.01 41.82 9.43
C ASN A 7 -45.16 40.55 9.25
N LEU A 8 -45.77 39.49 8.71
CA LEU A 8 -45.11 38.30 8.17
C LEU A 8 -45.00 38.44 6.65
N HIS A 9 -44.00 39.16 6.15
CA HIS A 9 -43.74 39.19 4.70
C HIS A 9 -42.24 39.27 4.36
N SER A 10 -41.39 38.58 5.12
CA SER A 10 -39.95 38.49 4.82
C SER A 10 -39.39 37.12 5.21
N SER A 11 -39.88 36.06 4.57
CA SER A 11 -39.33 34.71 4.76
C SER A 11 -39.23 33.90 3.47
N SER A 12 -40.01 34.24 2.43
CA SER A 12 -39.97 33.52 1.15
C SER A 12 -38.67 33.74 0.36
N HIS A 13 -38.04 34.91 0.47
CA HIS A 13 -36.81 35.23 -0.27
C HIS A 13 -35.54 34.64 0.36
N LEU A 14 -35.57 34.38 1.68
CA LEU A 14 -34.46 33.76 2.42
C LEU A 14 -34.48 32.22 2.26
N ILE A 15 -35.67 31.61 2.24
CA ILE A 15 -35.82 30.16 2.00
C ILE A 15 -35.33 29.78 0.60
N LYS A 16 -35.61 30.61 -0.41
CA LYS A 16 -35.11 30.37 -1.78
C LYS A 16 -33.59 30.44 -1.90
N LYS A 17 -32.93 31.25 -1.07
CA LYS A 17 -31.46 31.38 -1.06
C LYS A 17 -30.78 30.20 -0.33
N TYR A 18 -31.45 29.61 0.67
CA TYR A 18 -30.96 28.40 1.35
C TYR A 18 -31.14 27.13 0.52
N HIS A 19 -32.20 27.04 -0.30
CA HIS A 19 -32.42 25.87 -1.17
C HIS A 19 -31.51 25.81 -2.41
N ASN A 20 -30.82 26.91 -2.75
CA ASN A 20 -30.00 27.02 -3.97
C ASN A 20 -28.47 26.98 -3.72
N LYS A 21 -28.02 26.47 -2.56
CA LYS A 21 -26.58 26.31 -2.24
C LYS A 21 -26.11 24.86 -2.16
N ASN A 22 -26.99 23.89 -2.39
CA ASN A 22 -26.64 22.46 -2.36
C ASN A 22 -26.47 21.85 -3.76
N HIS A 23 -26.31 22.67 -4.80
CA HIS A 23 -25.94 22.17 -6.12
C HIS A 23 -24.48 22.48 -6.41
N LEU A 24 -23.70 21.40 -6.56
CA LEU A 24 -22.32 21.34 -7.05
C LEU A 24 -21.19 21.60 -6.03
N ALA A 25 -21.21 20.88 -4.91
CA ALA A 25 -19.96 20.30 -4.45
C ALA A 25 -20.03 18.81 -4.81
N GLU A 26 -19.52 18.46 -6.01
CA GLU A 26 -19.15 17.06 -6.22
C GLU A 26 -18.25 16.64 -5.06
N PRO A 27 -18.45 15.47 -4.43
CA PRO A 27 -17.48 14.97 -3.48
C PRO A 27 -16.18 14.82 -4.26
N MET A 28 -15.24 15.77 -4.12
CA MET A 28 -13.91 15.63 -4.68
C MET A 28 -13.34 14.33 -4.12
N THR A 29 -13.40 13.27 -4.91
CA THR A 29 -12.83 11.98 -4.55
C THR A 29 -11.36 12.24 -4.29
N LYS A 30 -10.93 12.18 -3.02
CA LYS A 30 -9.55 12.49 -2.64
C LYS A 30 -8.63 11.51 -3.36
N SER A 31 -7.79 12.01 -4.26
CA SER A 31 -6.82 11.21 -5.01
C SER A 31 -5.42 11.42 -4.45
N HIS A 32 -4.54 10.46 -4.65
CA HIS A 32 -3.11 10.69 -4.49
C HIS A 32 -2.63 11.78 -5.47
N THR A 33 -1.59 12.50 -5.04
CA THR A 33 -0.90 13.50 -5.86
C THR A 33 -0.26 12.83 -7.09
N ASN A 34 -0.02 13.60 -8.16
CA ASN A 34 0.69 13.07 -9.33
C ASN A 34 2.08 12.53 -8.95
N LEU A 35 2.78 13.22 -8.04
CA LEU A 35 4.07 12.77 -7.51
C LEU A 35 3.95 11.41 -6.80
N ALA A 36 2.92 11.20 -5.96
CA ALA A 36 2.68 9.90 -5.32
C ALA A 36 2.51 8.78 -6.37
N LYS A 37 1.73 9.04 -7.42
CA LYS A 37 1.50 8.05 -8.49
C LYS A 37 2.79 7.73 -9.22
N ILE A 38 3.55 8.75 -9.64
CA ILE A 38 4.85 8.58 -10.31
C ILE A 38 5.78 7.74 -9.43
N VAL A 39 5.95 8.11 -8.16
CA VAL A 39 6.84 7.41 -7.21
C VAL A 39 6.43 5.96 -6.99
N HIS A 40 5.14 5.62 -7.01
CA HIS A 40 4.70 4.23 -6.87
C HIS A 40 4.91 3.41 -8.14
N TRP A 41 4.56 3.95 -9.30
CA TRP A 41 4.70 3.22 -10.57
C TRP A 41 6.18 3.09 -10.98
N SER A 42 7.01 4.11 -10.73
CA SER A 42 8.46 3.98 -10.91
C SER A 42 9.06 2.93 -9.98
N PHE A 43 8.54 2.83 -8.75
CA PHE A 43 8.98 1.81 -7.80
C PHE A 43 8.68 0.38 -8.28
N ILE A 44 7.55 0.16 -8.95
CA ILE A 44 7.22 -1.14 -9.55
C ILE A 44 8.25 -1.53 -10.62
N LEU A 45 8.58 -0.60 -11.52
CA LEU A 45 9.59 -0.85 -12.56
C LEU A 45 10.97 -1.14 -11.97
N LEU A 46 11.37 -0.38 -10.95
CA LEU A 46 12.63 -0.58 -10.24
C LEU A 46 12.68 -1.94 -9.55
N TYR A 47 11.60 -2.33 -8.86
CA TYR A 47 11.53 -3.62 -8.19
C TYR A 47 11.54 -4.80 -9.17
N LEU A 48 10.80 -4.71 -10.27
CA LEU A 48 10.85 -5.72 -11.34
C LEU A 48 12.25 -5.83 -11.94
N TYR A 49 12.92 -4.70 -12.19
CA TYR A 49 14.30 -4.71 -12.66
C TYR A 49 15.23 -5.44 -11.68
N GLY A 50 15.05 -5.23 -10.36
CA GLY A 50 15.77 -5.97 -9.33
C GLY A 50 15.57 -7.48 -9.44
N ILE A 51 14.32 -7.95 -9.58
CA ILE A 51 14.02 -9.39 -9.78
C ILE A 51 14.70 -9.92 -11.05
N PHE A 52 14.67 -9.18 -12.16
CA PHE A 52 15.27 -9.64 -13.41
C PHE A 52 16.81 -9.66 -13.38
N LYS A 53 17.43 -8.86 -12.51
CA LYS A 53 18.88 -8.69 -12.44
C LYS A 53 19.53 -9.35 -11.23
N GLN A 54 18.75 -9.91 -10.31
CA GLN A 54 19.25 -10.59 -9.12
C GLN A 54 20.21 -11.72 -9.50
N VAL A 55 21.19 -11.94 -8.64
CA VAL A 55 22.09 -13.11 -8.69
C VAL A 55 21.31 -14.39 -8.43
N ASN A 56 21.71 -15.50 -9.07
CA ASN A 56 21.04 -16.79 -8.86
C ASN A 56 21.69 -17.54 -7.71
N ASP A 57 23.03 -17.57 -7.69
CA ASP A 57 23.82 -18.27 -6.69
C ASP A 57 24.89 -17.35 -6.09
N LEU A 58 25.39 -17.71 -4.90
CA LEU A 58 26.43 -16.93 -4.22
C LEU A 58 27.72 -16.86 -5.06
N ASP A 59 28.02 -17.93 -5.80
CA ASP A 59 29.22 -18.04 -6.65
C ASP A 59 29.24 -16.99 -7.78
N ASP A 60 28.08 -16.46 -8.19
CA ASP A 60 28.01 -15.36 -9.15
C ASP A 60 28.73 -14.10 -8.64
N LEU A 61 28.87 -13.93 -7.32
CA LEU A 61 29.58 -12.80 -6.70
C LEU A 61 31.10 -12.86 -6.84
N GLU A 62 31.68 -13.94 -7.37
CA GLU A 62 33.09 -13.95 -7.81
C GLU A 62 33.35 -12.91 -8.90
N ASP A 63 32.34 -12.60 -9.72
CA ASP A 63 32.40 -11.47 -10.65
C ASP A 63 32.31 -10.15 -9.88
N LYS A 64 33.46 -9.47 -9.79
CA LYS A 64 33.58 -8.18 -9.11
C LYS A 64 32.70 -7.10 -9.71
N GLU A 65 32.44 -7.13 -11.02
CA GLU A 65 31.54 -6.17 -11.66
C GLU A 65 30.11 -6.39 -11.17
N LEU A 66 29.68 -7.65 -11.09
CA LEU A 66 28.36 -8.03 -10.58
C LEU A 66 28.19 -7.69 -9.10
N LEU A 67 29.18 -8.00 -8.26
CA LEU A 67 29.17 -7.65 -6.83
C LEU A 67 29.03 -6.13 -6.62
N VAL A 68 29.82 -5.32 -7.35
CA VAL A 68 29.74 -3.85 -7.26
C VAL A 68 28.39 -3.35 -7.75
N PHE A 69 27.86 -3.93 -8.83
CA PHE A 69 26.53 -3.61 -9.33
C PHE A 69 25.44 -3.87 -8.27
N GLU A 70 25.45 -5.04 -7.62
CA GLU A 70 24.49 -5.38 -6.55
C GLU A 70 24.57 -4.42 -5.37
N ILE A 71 25.78 -4.05 -4.93
CA ILE A 71 25.97 -3.07 -3.84
C ILE A 71 25.38 -1.71 -4.22
N ILE A 72 25.67 -1.21 -5.42
CA ILE A 72 25.17 0.09 -5.89
C ILE A 72 23.65 0.03 -6.03
N PHE A 73 23.13 -1.03 -6.65
CA PHE A 73 21.71 -1.22 -6.87
C PHE A 73 20.94 -1.32 -5.55
N ALA A 74 21.36 -2.19 -4.62
CA ALA A 74 20.75 -2.34 -3.31
C ALA A 74 20.79 -1.03 -2.50
N SER A 75 21.89 -0.28 -2.54
CA SER A 75 22.02 1.01 -1.86
C SER A 75 21.03 2.05 -2.41
N ILE A 76 20.96 2.19 -3.73
CA ILE A 76 20.02 3.10 -4.40
C ILE A 76 18.58 2.67 -4.12
N PHE A 77 18.29 1.38 -4.24
CA PHE A 77 16.97 0.81 -3.96
C PHE A 77 16.52 1.12 -2.53
N LEU A 78 17.38 0.88 -1.54
CA LEU A 78 17.10 1.17 -0.13
C LEU A 78 16.79 2.66 0.10
N ILE A 79 17.60 3.56 -0.48
CA ILE A 79 17.35 5.02 -0.39
C ILE A 79 15.98 5.35 -0.99
N ILE A 80 15.66 4.84 -2.18
CA ILE A 80 14.38 5.10 -2.85
C ILE A 80 13.21 4.56 -2.01
N VAL A 81 13.32 3.36 -1.43
CA VAL A 81 12.29 2.78 -0.54
C VAL A 81 12.06 3.68 0.68
N ILE A 82 13.12 4.14 1.34
CA ILE A 82 13.03 5.00 2.53
C ILE A 82 12.37 6.34 2.19
N LEU A 83 12.78 6.97 1.08
CA LEU A 83 12.20 8.22 0.60
C LEU A 83 10.71 8.03 0.25
N ARG A 84 10.38 6.94 -0.45
CA ARG A 84 9.01 6.58 -0.80
C ARG A 84 8.17 6.37 0.46
N TYR A 85 8.64 5.59 1.41
CA TYR A 85 7.96 5.36 2.69
C TYR A 85 7.70 6.68 3.43
N SER A 86 8.73 7.52 3.54
CA SER A 86 8.65 8.83 4.22
C SER A 86 7.67 9.78 3.54
N TYR A 87 7.60 9.77 2.20
CA TYR A 87 6.64 10.56 1.45
C TYR A 87 5.21 10.01 1.63
N MET A 88 5.04 8.68 1.52
CA MET A 88 3.74 8.02 1.42
C MET A 88 3.04 7.81 2.76
N ARG A 89 3.77 7.72 3.88
CA ARG A 89 3.19 7.58 5.24
C ARG A 89 2.25 8.72 5.64
N ARG A 90 2.23 9.82 4.87
CA ARG A 90 1.34 10.97 5.06
C ARG A 90 -0.07 10.74 4.51
N PHE A 91 -0.25 9.75 3.64
CA PHE A 91 -1.56 9.40 3.07
C PHE A 91 -2.17 8.22 3.82
N LYS A 92 -3.51 8.20 3.93
CA LYS A 92 -4.26 7.07 4.49
C LYS A 92 -4.41 5.97 3.41
N ASN A 93 -4.40 4.69 3.80
CA ASN A 93 -4.46 3.55 2.88
C ASN A 93 -5.76 3.45 2.03
N PHE A 94 -6.84 4.14 2.44
CA PHE A 94 -8.13 4.20 1.72
C PHE A 94 -8.43 5.61 1.20
N LEU A 95 -7.38 6.36 0.84
CA LEU A 95 -7.58 7.65 0.18
C LEU A 95 -8.35 7.42 -1.14
N GLY A 96 -9.50 8.08 -1.26
CA GLY A 96 -10.36 7.97 -2.44
C GLY A 96 -11.51 6.98 -2.31
N ALA A 97 -11.63 6.29 -1.17
CA ALA A 97 -12.81 5.48 -0.87
C ALA A 97 -14.08 6.34 -0.90
N ARG A 98 -15.07 5.91 -1.68
CA ARG A 98 -16.39 6.57 -1.83
C ARG A 98 -17.42 6.06 -0.83
N GLU A 99 -17.18 4.87 -0.28
CA GLU A 99 -18.00 4.24 0.76
C GLU A 99 -17.23 4.12 2.08
N PRO A 100 -17.93 4.11 3.23
CA PRO A 100 -17.29 3.92 4.52
C PRO A 100 -16.63 2.53 4.58
N VAL A 101 -15.32 2.53 4.77
CA VAL A 101 -14.52 1.30 4.85
C VAL A 101 -14.60 0.73 6.25
N HIS A 102 -14.96 -0.55 6.36
CA HIS A 102 -14.98 -1.25 7.64
C HIS A 102 -13.58 -1.26 8.30
N ILE A 103 -13.53 -1.17 9.63
CA ILE A 103 -12.27 -1.04 10.39
C ILE A 103 -11.32 -2.23 10.17
N VAL A 104 -11.87 -3.43 9.95
CA VAL A 104 -11.11 -4.66 9.66
C VAL A 104 -10.34 -4.52 8.35
N HIS A 105 -11.00 -4.06 7.27
CA HIS A 105 -10.34 -3.77 6.00
C HIS A 105 -9.27 -2.68 6.14
N TYR A 106 -9.56 -1.65 6.95
CA TYR A 106 -8.61 -0.60 7.25
C TYR A 106 -7.30 -1.15 7.82
N TYR A 107 -7.39 -1.97 8.87
CA TYR A 107 -6.23 -2.58 9.49
C TYR A 107 -5.56 -3.60 8.58
N PHE A 108 -6.31 -4.42 7.86
CA PHE A 108 -5.75 -5.38 6.91
C PHE A 108 -4.89 -4.70 5.84
N ALA A 109 -5.44 -3.71 5.12
CA ALA A 109 -4.67 -3.01 4.09
C ALA A 109 -3.46 -2.27 4.69
N ARG A 110 -3.60 -1.69 5.89
CA ARG A 110 -2.49 -1.04 6.59
C ARG A 110 -1.39 -2.04 6.96
N SER A 111 -1.75 -3.23 7.43
CA SER A 111 -0.82 -4.29 7.77
C SER A 111 -0.08 -4.82 6.55
N VAL A 112 -0.79 -5.10 5.44
CA VAL A 112 -0.17 -5.52 4.17
C VAL A 112 0.85 -4.49 3.69
N HIS A 113 0.48 -3.20 3.62
CA HIS A 113 1.43 -2.18 3.18
C HIS A 113 2.65 -2.05 4.11
N LYS A 114 2.46 -2.15 5.44
CA LYS A 114 3.58 -2.13 6.39
C LYS A 114 4.50 -3.33 6.20
N ALA A 115 3.94 -4.53 6.03
CA ALA A 115 4.70 -5.74 5.77
C ALA A 115 5.48 -5.65 4.46
N MET A 116 4.86 -5.10 3.40
CA MET A 116 5.55 -4.84 2.12
C MET A 116 6.73 -3.88 2.31
N TYR A 117 6.54 -2.75 3.01
CA TYR A 117 7.65 -1.83 3.28
C TYR A 117 8.76 -2.49 4.11
N ALA A 118 8.40 -3.33 5.09
CA ALA A 118 9.39 -4.11 5.84
C ALA A 118 10.20 -5.02 4.91
N CYS A 119 9.55 -5.75 4.00
CA CYS A 119 10.23 -6.60 3.03
C CYS A 119 11.12 -5.77 2.08
N PHE A 120 10.61 -4.68 1.51
CA PHE A 120 11.37 -3.83 0.59
C PHE A 120 12.55 -3.11 1.23
N ILE A 121 12.57 -2.95 2.57
CA ILE A 121 13.73 -2.45 3.30
C ILE A 121 14.68 -3.60 3.65
N LEU A 122 14.15 -4.74 4.10
CA LEU A 122 14.96 -5.89 4.49
C LEU A 122 15.70 -6.49 3.30
N LEU A 123 15.10 -6.60 2.12
CA LEU A 123 15.75 -7.14 0.92
C LEU A 123 17.10 -6.46 0.59
N PRO A 124 17.15 -5.15 0.29
CA PRO A 124 18.43 -4.51 0.00
C PRO A 124 19.34 -4.49 1.23
N LEU A 125 18.80 -4.44 2.45
CA LEU A 125 19.63 -4.45 3.66
C LEU A 125 20.37 -5.78 3.83
N THR A 126 19.67 -6.90 3.71
CA THR A 126 20.29 -8.23 3.78
C THR A 126 21.15 -8.50 2.55
N GLY A 127 20.80 -7.99 1.36
CA GLY A 127 21.67 -8.05 0.18
C GLY A 127 23.00 -7.31 0.39
N LEU A 128 22.97 -6.12 0.99
CA LEU A 128 24.19 -5.40 1.39
C LEU A 128 24.97 -6.13 2.48
N MET A 129 24.30 -6.81 3.41
CA MET A 129 24.96 -7.67 4.39
C MET A 129 25.66 -8.86 3.72
N ILE A 130 25.02 -9.54 2.77
CA ILE A 130 25.62 -10.63 1.98
C ILE A 130 26.86 -10.12 1.27
N ALA A 131 26.74 -9.03 0.51
CA ALA A 131 27.87 -8.43 -0.21
C ALA A 131 29.02 -8.02 0.73
N GLY A 132 28.70 -7.45 1.89
CA GLY A 132 29.68 -7.04 2.90
C GLY A 132 30.39 -8.21 3.59
N LEU A 133 29.67 -9.29 3.90
CA LEU A 133 30.22 -10.53 4.44
C LEU A 133 31.09 -11.24 3.41
N TYR A 134 30.60 -11.35 2.17
CA TYR A 134 31.34 -11.94 1.05
C TYR A 134 32.67 -11.21 0.80
N SER A 135 32.64 -9.87 0.83
CA SER A 135 33.85 -9.04 0.67
C SER A 135 34.88 -9.23 1.81
N GLN A 136 34.47 -9.74 2.96
CA GLN A 136 35.35 -10.08 4.09
C GLN A 136 35.87 -11.52 4.02
N GLY A 137 35.48 -12.28 2.98
CA GLY A 137 35.87 -13.69 2.79
C GLY A 137 34.93 -14.71 3.43
N TYR A 138 33.77 -14.28 3.97
CA TYR A 138 32.76 -15.23 4.43
C TYR A 138 32.01 -15.81 3.22
N THR A 139 32.04 -17.13 3.09
CA THR A 139 31.25 -17.91 2.13
C THR A 139 30.53 -19.03 2.87
N THR A 140 29.61 -19.72 2.22
CA THR A 140 28.88 -20.87 2.80
C THR A 140 29.83 -22.00 3.26
N ASN A 141 31.04 -22.06 2.70
CA ASN A 141 32.07 -23.07 3.04
C ASN A 141 33.18 -22.52 3.94
N ALA A 142 33.07 -21.30 4.48
CA ALA A 142 34.15 -20.68 5.25
C ALA A 142 34.44 -21.40 6.59
N THR A 143 33.44 -22.07 7.19
CA THR A 143 33.60 -22.89 8.40
C THR A 143 32.93 -24.27 8.22
N PRO A 144 33.61 -25.22 7.54
CA PRO A 144 33.01 -26.51 7.14
C PRO A 144 32.50 -27.39 8.29
N ASP A 145 33.01 -27.17 9.51
CA ASP A 145 32.66 -27.94 10.71
C ASP A 145 31.46 -27.35 11.48
N GLU A 146 30.95 -26.19 11.08
CA GLU A 146 29.78 -25.55 11.69
C GLU A 146 28.49 -25.91 10.94
N GLY A 147 27.41 -26.15 11.69
CA GLY A 147 26.12 -26.55 11.09
C GLY A 147 25.39 -25.45 10.32
N GLN A 148 25.64 -24.18 10.63
CA GLN A 148 25.12 -23.02 9.88
C GLN A 148 26.04 -21.82 10.10
N THR A 149 26.53 -21.24 9.02
CA THR A 149 27.36 -20.03 9.06
C THR A 149 26.50 -18.76 9.15
N VAL A 150 27.13 -17.63 9.50
CA VAL A 150 26.45 -16.32 9.43
C VAL A 150 26.00 -16.01 8.00
N MET A 151 26.75 -16.43 6.98
CA MET A 151 26.37 -16.24 5.57
C MET A 151 25.08 -17.01 5.25
N ASP A 152 24.99 -18.28 5.67
CA ASP A 152 23.80 -19.11 5.43
C ASP A 152 22.55 -18.49 6.04
N LEU A 153 22.64 -18.01 7.29
CA LEU A 153 21.52 -17.34 7.95
C LEU A 153 21.04 -16.09 7.19
N VAL A 154 21.96 -15.28 6.66
CA VAL A 154 21.59 -14.05 5.95
C VAL A 154 21.04 -14.38 4.57
N LEU A 155 21.57 -15.39 3.87
CA LEU A 155 21.03 -15.90 2.61
C LEU A 155 19.60 -16.44 2.81
N ASP A 156 19.39 -17.29 3.80
CA ASP A 156 18.07 -17.84 4.14
C ASP A 156 17.07 -16.72 4.47
N LEU A 157 17.49 -15.74 5.26
CA LEU A 157 16.66 -14.59 5.59
C LEU A 157 16.34 -13.75 4.34
N HIS A 158 17.33 -13.51 3.47
CA HIS A 158 17.12 -12.77 2.23
C HIS A 158 16.12 -13.48 1.32
N GLY A 159 16.30 -14.78 1.09
CA GLY A 159 15.39 -15.62 0.32
C GLY A 159 13.98 -15.66 0.90
N ALA A 160 13.84 -15.87 2.21
CA ALA A 160 12.53 -15.88 2.87
C ALA A 160 11.80 -14.52 2.77
N VAL A 161 12.53 -13.41 2.88
CA VAL A 161 11.98 -12.07 2.68
C VAL A 161 11.58 -11.84 1.22
N ALA A 162 12.33 -12.38 0.25
CA ALA A 162 11.99 -12.32 -1.17
C ALA A 162 10.67 -13.04 -1.45
N ASP A 163 10.53 -14.28 -0.99
CA ASP A 163 9.30 -15.06 -1.11
C ASP A 163 8.09 -14.35 -0.48
N LEU A 164 8.27 -13.84 0.74
CA LEU A 164 7.22 -13.08 1.42
C LEU A 164 6.84 -11.82 0.63
N SER A 165 7.81 -11.13 0.02
CA SER A 165 7.56 -9.95 -0.80
C SER A 165 6.70 -10.29 -2.03
N TYR A 166 6.95 -11.41 -2.70
CA TYR A 166 6.16 -11.87 -3.84
C TYR A 166 4.71 -12.16 -3.44
N MET A 167 4.51 -12.86 -2.32
CA MET A 167 3.18 -13.17 -1.79
C MET A 167 2.41 -11.91 -1.41
N LEU A 168 3.06 -10.94 -0.76
CA LEU A 168 2.43 -9.68 -0.38
C LEU A 168 2.10 -8.79 -1.58
N ILE A 169 2.93 -8.79 -2.62
CA ILE A 169 2.65 -8.08 -3.87
C ILE A 169 1.45 -8.69 -4.59
N LEU A 170 1.40 -10.02 -4.69
CA LEU A 170 0.25 -10.71 -5.29
C LEU A 170 -1.04 -10.38 -4.54
N LEU A 171 -1.00 -10.45 -3.20
CA LEU A 171 -2.12 -10.07 -2.35
C LEU A 171 -2.53 -8.60 -2.55
N HIS A 172 -1.56 -7.69 -2.66
CA HIS A 172 -1.79 -6.27 -2.90
C HIS A 172 -2.48 -6.03 -4.25
N ILE A 173 -2.01 -6.67 -5.32
CA ILE A 173 -2.59 -6.57 -6.67
C ILE A 173 -4.01 -7.15 -6.67
N ALA A 174 -4.20 -8.34 -6.09
CA ALA A 174 -5.51 -8.97 -5.99
C ALA A 174 -6.52 -8.08 -5.24
N ALA A 175 -6.10 -7.48 -4.11
CA ALA A 175 -6.93 -6.55 -3.36
C ALA A 175 -7.25 -5.27 -4.17
N ALA A 176 -6.28 -4.74 -4.93
CA ALA A 176 -6.51 -3.58 -5.80
C ALA A 176 -7.50 -3.89 -6.93
N ILE A 177 -7.39 -5.05 -7.57
CA ILE A 177 -8.35 -5.50 -8.60
C ILE A 177 -9.73 -5.74 -7.98
N TYR A 178 -9.79 -6.34 -6.79
CA TYR A 178 -11.07 -6.56 -6.11
C TYR A 178 -11.77 -5.23 -5.76
N SER A 179 -11.00 -4.28 -5.22
CA SER A 179 -11.44 -2.91 -4.97
C SER A 179 -11.98 -2.24 -6.24
N ARG A 180 -11.27 -2.43 -7.37
CA ARG A 180 -11.70 -1.94 -8.68
C ARG A 180 -13.06 -2.51 -9.10
N VAL A 181 -13.24 -3.82 -8.94
CA VAL A 181 -14.50 -4.53 -9.28
C VAL A 181 -15.66 -4.05 -8.40
N LYS A 182 -15.40 -3.67 -7.14
CA LYS A 182 -16.39 -3.04 -6.26
C LYS A 182 -16.75 -1.62 -6.66
N GLY A 183 -15.86 -0.89 -7.32
CA GLY A 183 -16.11 0.51 -7.68
C GLY A 183 -15.90 1.50 -6.52
N GLU A 184 -15.22 1.07 -5.45
CA GLU A 184 -15.09 1.85 -4.21
C GLU A 184 -14.13 3.05 -4.35
N GLY A 185 -13.42 3.18 -5.47
CA GLY A 185 -12.61 4.36 -5.80
C GLY A 185 -11.15 4.31 -5.33
N VAL A 186 -10.75 3.31 -4.53
CA VAL A 186 -9.35 3.14 -4.08
C VAL A 186 -8.41 2.85 -5.25
N TRP A 187 -8.81 2.03 -6.22
CA TRP A 187 -8.06 1.84 -7.46
C TRP A 187 -7.84 3.18 -8.19
N SER A 188 -8.92 3.94 -8.36
CA SER A 188 -8.93 5.20 -9.11
C SER A 188 -8.10 6.30 -8.47
N SER A 189 -7.80 6.18 -7.17
CA SER A 189 -6.94 7.11 -6.45
C SER A 189 -5.45 6.91 -6.76
N MET A 190 -5.05 5.71 -7.23
CA MET A 190 -3.65 5.35 -7.46
C MET A 190 -3.30 5.05 -8.92
N VAL A 191 -4.22 4.42 -9.66
CA VAL A 191 -4.01 4.06 -11.06
C VAL A 191 -4.48 5.20 -11.97
N PRO A 192 -3.60 5.74 -12.84
CA PRO A 192 -3.95 6.89 -13.68
C PRO A 192 -4.90 6.54 -14.83
N ILE A 193 -4.94 5.27 -15.25
CA ILE A 193 -5.73 4.76 -16.38
C ILE A 193 -6.91 3.92 -15.84
N LEU A 194 -7.98 3.82 -16.63
CA LEU A 194 -9.14 2.95 -16.36
C LEU A 194 -9.95 3.28 -15.10
N LYS A 195 -10.00 4.54 -14.64
CA LYS A 195 -10.70 4.91 -13.40
C LYS A 195 -12.20 4.54 -13.40
N GLU A 196 -12.71 4.08 -12.26
CA GLU A 196 -14.14 3.93 -12.01
C GLU A 196 -14.79 5.30 -11.77
N LYS A 197 -15.99 5.48 -12.30
CA LYS A 197 -16.80 6.68 -12.04
C LYS A 197 -17.76 6.49 -10.87
N GLU A 198 -18.38 5.30 -10.80
CA GLU A 198 -19.43 4.96 -9.84
C GLU A 198 -19.17 3.59 -9.18
N PRO A 199 -19.75 3.32 -8.01
CA PRO A 199 -19.80 1.99 -7.41
C PRO A 199 -20.45 0.95 -8.35
N THR A 200 -20.09 -0.32 -8.18
CA THR A 200 -20.62 -1.39 -9.02
C THR A 200 -22.12 -1.61 -8.80
N SER A 201 -22.88 -1.78 -9.89
CA SER A 201 -24.30 -2.15 -9.84
C SER A 201 -24.54 -3.67 -9.98
N ASN A 202 -23.46 -4.46 -10.07
CA ASN A 202 -23.56 -5.91 -10.22
C ASN A 202 -24.12 -6.57 -8.94
N LYS A 203 -25.28 -7.24 -9.06
CA LYS A 203 -25.98 -7.89 -7.94
C LYS A 203 -25.14 -8.92 -7.18
N ILE A 204 -24.25 -9.64 -7.86
CA ILE A 204 -23.41 -10.66 -7.22
C ILE A 204 -22.37 -9.98 -6.33
N ILE A 205 -21.69 -8.96 -6.86
CA ILE A 205 -20.63 -8.24 -6.13
C ILE A 205 -21.22 -7.49 -4.94
N THR A 206 -22.39 -6.86 -5.10
CA THR A 206 -23.07 -6.18 -3.99
C THR A 206 -23.52 -7.16 -2.91
N HIS A 207 -24.00 -8.35 -3.27
CA HIS A 207 -24.34 -9.39 -2.30
C HIS A 207 -23.11 -9.87 -1.52
N ILE A 208 -22.00 -10.16 -2.20
CA ILE A 208 -20.73 -10.55 -1.55
C ILE A 208 -20.25 -9.44 -0.61
N SER A 209 -20.25 -8.18 -1.06
CA SER A 209 -19.82 -7.06 -0.22
C SER A 209 -20.71 -6.88 1.02
N ASN A 210 -22.01 -7.14 0.91
CA ASN A 210 -22.92 -7.11 2.05
C ASN A 210 -22.64 -8.25 3.04
N LEU A 211 -22.39 -9.46 2.55
CA LEU A 211 -22.02 -10.61 3.39
C LEU A 211 -20.69 -10.36 4.13
N GLU A 212 -19.70 -9.81 3.43
CA GLU A 212 -18.41 -9.41 4.02
C GLU A 212 -18.62 -8.39 5.14
N ASN A 213 -19.39 -7.33 4.91
CA ASN A 213 -19.68 -6.32 5.92
C ASN A 213 -20.36 -6.93 7.15
N GLN A 214 -21.37 -7.80 6.97
CA GLN A 214 -22.02 -8.50 8.07
C GLN A 214 -21.04 -9.38 8.88
N PHE A 215 -20.14 -10.08 8.18
CA PHE A 215 -19.11 -10.87 8.83
C PHE A 215 -18.16 -9.99 9.66
N TYR A 216 -17.76 -8.84 9.12
CA TYR A 216 -16.89 -7.93 9.85
C TYR A 216 -17.57 -7.25 11.04
N ASP A 217 -18.85 -6.88 10.93
CA ASP A 217 -19.63 -6.37 12.05
C ASP A 217 -19.66 -7.39 13.20
N LYS A 218 -19.80 -8.68 12.86
CA LYS A 218 -19.75 -9.78 13.85
C LYS A 218 -18.39 -9.85 14.54
N ILE A 219 -17.27 -9.76 13.79
CA ILE A 219 -15.92 -9.75 14.37
C ILE A 219 -15.72 -8.52 15.25
N GLN A 220 -16.14 -7.33 14.81
CA GLN A 220 -16.00 -6.10 15.57
C GLN A 220 -16.80 -6.14 16.87
N ASN A 221 -18.00 -6.72 16.87
CA ASN A 221 -18.80 -6.89 18.08
C ASN A 221 -18.20 -7.90 19.06
N LEU A 222 -17.45 -8.90 18.59
CA LEU A 222 -16.71 -9.85 19.44
C LEU A 222 -15.46 -9.22 20.07
N PHE A 223 -14.84 -8.27 19.38
CA PHE A 223 -13.66 -7.55 19.85
C PHE A 223 -13.89 -6.03 19.83
N PRO A 224 -14.69 -5.48 20.77
CA PRO A 224 -14.91 -4.05 20.85
C PRO A 224 -13.59 -3.34 21.15
N SER A 225 -12.93 -2.81 20.12
CA SER A 225 -11.76 -1.94 20.28
C SER A 225 -12.20 -0.71 21.06
N LYS A 226 -11.60 -0.47 22.24
CA LYS A 226 -11.74 0.80 22.97
C LYS A 226 -11.43 1.95 21.99
N LYS A 227 -12.43 2.79 21.71
CA LYS A 227 -12.23 4.06 20.99
C LYS A 227 -11.24 4.91 21.81
N GLN A 228 -10.13 5.32 21.19
CA GLN A 228 -9.37 6.50 21.57
C GLN A 228 -9.56 7.54 20.48
#